data_AF-F8PFR1-F1
#
_entry.id   AF-F8PFR1-F1
#
_cell.length_a   1.000
_cell.length_b   1.000
_cell.length_c   1.000
_cell.angle_alpha   90.00
_cell.angle_beta   90.00
_cell.angle_gamma   90.00
#
_symmetry.space_group_name_H-M   'P 1'
#
loop_
_entity.id
_entity.type
_entity.pdbx_description
1 polymer ?
#
loop_
_entity_poly.entity_id
_entity_poly.type
_entity_poly.pdbx_seq_one_letter_code
_entity_poly.pdbx_strand_id
1 'polypeptide(L)'
;CSYPNAAHSDVQLLSNGLYLANQKKPQTAFTFALLDDFLIDNKECKTSAMTFYSKIWQVTNSAFPHKVPVHPSEFMRVSQQWRHLKYMHWHGFAHLPKCHHSLGSLALFCPACPQPGINVSLNWKQDPLRQYHLRIFVMNKNFNTECIKSKNPHDEVPLADDTVFLTANQPYMEHLKIAKENKVVSTCDDHRAVNLANKDQQHLDATGIGATACTWHRVFCPGALVDFQKGERGVVHKSEIVQVLTLHSQMSMDYSLYQALPSLAGINSV
;
A
#
# COMPACT_ATOMS: atom_id res chain seq x y z
N CYS A 1 -15.15 17.59 -29.06
CA CYS A 1 -15.16 18.75 -29.97
C CYS A 1 -13.94 18.72 -30.88
N SER A 2 -14.17 18.90 -32.18
CA SER A 2 -13.13 18.83 -33.23
C SER A 2 -12.65 20.22 -33.68
N TYR A 3 -12.74 21.24 -32.81
CA TYR A 3 -12.34 22.60 -33.17
C TYR A 3 -10.81 22.72 -33.25
N PRO A 4 -10.27 23.63 -34.08
CA PRO A 4 -8.83 23.73 -34.37
C PRO A 4 -7.92 23.96 -33.15
N ASN A 5 -8.45 24.54 -32.07
CA ASN A 5 -7.73 24.79 -30.80
C ASN A 5 -8.32 24.01 -29.62
N ALA A 6 -9.15 23.00 -29.87
CA ALA A 6 -9.72 22.22 -28.79
C ALA A 6 -8.65 21.35 -28.12
N ALA A 7 -8.70 21.24 -26.79
CA ALA A 7 -7.84 20.32 -26.05
C ALA A 7 -8.00 18.88 -26.57
N HIS A 8 -7.04 17.99 -26.30
CA HIS A 8 -7.14 16.59 -26.72
C HIS A 8 -8.42 15.92 -26.15
N SER A 9 -8.93 14.90 -26.84
CA SER A 9 -10.26 14.33 -26.56
C SER A 9 -10.41 13.80 -25.13
N ASP A 10 -9.33 13.26 -24.56
CA ASP A 10 -9.23 12.83 -23.17
C ASP A 10 -9.38 13.97 -22.18
N VAL A 11 -8.71 15.11 -22.40
CA VAL A 11 -8.81 16.31 -21.56
C VAL A 11 -10.23 16.87 -21.58
N GLN A 12 -10.87 16.88 -22.76
CA GLN A 12 -12.26 17.32 -22.88
C GLN A 12 -13.21 16.41 -22.09
N LEU A 13 -13.03 15.08 -22.16
CA LEU A 13 -13.88 14.14 -21.44
C LEU A 13 -13.66 14.23 -19.92
N LEU A 14 -12.42 14.35 -19.47
CA LEU A 14 -12.09 14.60 -18.06
C LEU A 14 -12.74 15.90 -17.55
N SER A 15 -12.71 16.97 -18.36
CA SER A 15 -13.35 18.25 -18.03
C SER A 15 -14.87 18.15 -17.90
N ASN A 16 -15.48 17.14 -18.53
CA ASN A 16 -16.92 16.84 -18.41
C ASN A 16 -17.23 15.79 -17.33
N GLY A 17 -16.27 15.47 -16.46
CA GLY A 17 -16.48 14.52 -15.37
C GLY A 17 -16.46 13.04 -15.80
N LEU A 18 -15.84 12.74 -16.96
CA LEU A 18 -15.71 11.38 -17.49
C LEU A 18 -14.25 10.92 -17.43
N TYR A 19 -14.01 9.88 -16.65
CA TYR A 19 -12.73 9.20 -16.58
C TYR A 19 -12.65 8.07 -17.61
N LEU A 20 -11.62 8.11 -18.45
CA LEU A 20 -11.46 7.16 -19.55
C LEU A 20 -10.84 5.83 -19.09
N ALA A 21 -11.39 4.73 -19.62
CA ALA A 21 -10.75 3.42 -19.49
C ALA A 21 -9.49 3.29 -20.36
N ASN A 22 -9.43 4.04 -21.46
CA ASN A 22 -8.31 4.06 -22.40
C ASN A 22 -8.10 5.49 -22.91
N GLN A 23 -6.90 6.01 -22.71
CA GLN A 23 -6.51 7.37 -23.07
C GLN A 23 -6.27 7.54 -24.59
N LYS A 24 -5.84 6.48 -25.29
CA LYS A 24 -5.55 6.52 -26.73
C LYS A 24 -6.80 6.37 -27.60
N LYS A 25 -7.74 5.52 -27.16
CA LYS A 25 -8.99 5.23 -27.88
C LYS A 25 -10.16 5.23 -26.89
N PRO A 26 -10.80 6.38 -26.64
CA PRO A 26 -11.88 6.50 -25.68
C PRO A 26 -13.16 5.86 -26.22
N GLN A 27 -13.33 4.56 -25.99
CA GLN A 27 -14.59 3.83 -26.26
C GLN A 27 -15.43 3.64 -25.00
N THR A 28 -14.80 3.65 -23.83
CA THR A 28 -15.43 3.42 -22.54
C THR A 28 -14.98 4.48 -21.54
N ALA A 29 -15.94 5.08 -20.83
CA ALA A 29 -15.70 6.08 -19.81
C ALA A 29 -16.63 5.87 -18.61
N PHE A 30 -16.17 6.28 -17.43
CA PHE A 30 -16.92 6.22 -16.18
C PHE A 30 -17.06 7.62 -15.60
N THR A 31 -18.22 7.94 -15.04
CA THR A 31 -18.42 9.25 -14.40
C THR A 31 -17.65 9.32 -13.08
N PHE A 32 -17.17 10.51 -12.71
CA PHE A 32 -16.50 10.70 -11.41
C PHE A 32 -17.43 10.35 -10.25
N ALA A 33 -18.72 10.69 -10.35
CA ALA A 33 -19.72 10.33 -9.35
C ALA A 33 -19.82 8.81 -9.12
N LEU A 34 -19.84 8.02 -10.20
CA LEU A 34 -19.87 6.56 -10.09
C LEU A 34 -18.62 6.01 -9.40
N LEU A 35 -17.45 6.58 -9.70
CA LEU A 35 -16.19 6.14 -9.11
C LEU A 35 -16.08 6.54 -7.63
N ASP A 36 -16.56 7.72 -7.26
CA ASP A 36 -16.64 8.17 -5.87
C ASP A 36 -17.65 7.32 -5.06
N ASP A 37 -18.82 7.01 -5.63
CA ASP A 37 -19.81 6.11 -5.03
C ASP A 37 -19.22 4.72 -4.79
N PHE A 38 -18.51 4.18 -5.78
CA PHE A 38 -17.85 2.89 -5.63
C PHE A 38 -16.78 2.90 -4.55
N LEU A 39 -15.97 3.97 -4.47
CA LEU A 39 -14.95 4.08 -3.44
C LEU A 39 -15.56 4.04 -2.03
N ILE A 40 -16.69 4.71 -1.82
CA ILE A 40 -17.39 4.72 -0.53
C ILE A 40 -18.02 3.35 -0.25
N ASP A 41 -18.77 2.78 -1.20
CA ASP A 41 -19.42 1.47 -1.05
C ASP A 41 -18.38 0.35 -0.81
N ASN A 42 -17.22 0.43 -1.44
CA ASN A 42 -16.13 -0.52 -1.24
C ASN A 42 -15.50 -0.37 0.15
N LYS A 43 -15.35 0.86 0.66
CA LYS A 43 -14.71 1.15 1.95
C LYS A 43 -15.64 0.86 3.13
N GLU A 44 -16.85 1.38 3.10
CA GLU A 44 -17.79 1.33 4.23
C GLU A 44 -18.61 0.04 4.24
N CYS A 45 -19.10 -0.37 3.07
CA CYS A 45 -19.99 -1.53 2.95
C CYS A 45 -19.25 -2.83 2.58
N LYS A 46 -17.92 -2.77 2.35
CA LYS A 46 -17.11 -3.89 1.85
C LYS A 46 -17.67 -4.48 0.54
N THR A 47 -18.31 -3.64 -0.26
CA THR A 47 -18.97 -4.06 -1.50
C THR A 47 -17.91 -4.51 -2.51
N SER A 48 -18.06 -5.73 -3.01
CA SER A 48 -17.24 -6.21 -4.12
C SER A 48 -17.59 -5.47 -5.40
N ALA A 49 -16.65 -5.35 -6.34
CA ALA A 49 -16.94 -4.70 -7.62
C ALA A 49 -18.10 -5.38 -8.37
N MET A 50 -18.21 -6.72 -8.30
CA MET A 50 -19.31 -7.46 -8.94
C MET A 50 -20.67 -7.17 -8.29
N THR A 51 -20.70 -7.00 -6.97
CA THR A 51 -21.93 -6.61 -6.26
C THR A 51 -22.31 -5.17 -6.61
N PHE A 52 -21.34 -4.26 -6.64
CA PHE A 52 -21.57 -2.88 -7.08
C PHE A 52 -22.06 -2.84 -8.53
N TYR A 53 -21.55 -3.72 -9.39
CA TYR A 53 -22.05 -3.87 -10.75
C TYR A 53 -23.50 -4.31 -10.84
N SER A 54 -23.90 -5.25 -9.99
CA SER A 54 -25.28 -5.68 -9.90
C SER A 54 -26.21 -4.51 -9.53
N LYS A 55 -25.74 -3.61 -8.66
CA LYS A 55 -26.43 -2.35 -8.33
C LYS A 55 -26.53 -1.43 -9.56
N ILE A 56 -25.43 -1.23 -10.30
CA ILE A 56 -25.45 -0.40 -11.53
C ILE A 56 -26.48 -0.93 -12.54
N TRP A 57 -26.54 -2.25 -12.75
CA TRP A 57 -27.49 -2.86 -13.67
C TRP A 57 -28.94 -2.54 -13.29
N GLN A 58 -29.29 -2.72 -12.02
CA GLN A 58 -30.64 -2.47 -11.54
C GLN A 58 -31.03 -0.99 -11.62
N VAL A 59 -30.10 -0.08 -11.32
CA VAL A 59 -30.34 1.37 -11.40
C VAL A 59 -30.47 1.83 -12.84
N THR A 60 -29.67 1.28 -13.76
CA THR A 60 -29.65 1.71 -15.17
C THR A 60 -30.85 1.17 -15.94
N ASN A 61 -31.18 -0.11 -15.76
CA ASN A 61 -32.33 -0.74 -16.39
C ASN A 61 -32.87 -1.87 -15.51
N SER A 62 -33.82 -1.53 -14.64
CA SER A 62 -34.45 -2.50 -13.73
C SER A 62 -35.23 -3.58 -14.47
N ALA A 63 -35.79 -3.29 -15.65
CA ALA A 63 -36.59 -4.24 -16.43
C ALA A 63 -35.71 -5.30 -17.13
N PHE A 64 -34.55 -4.90 -17.64
CA PHE A 64 -33.61 -5.80 -18.32
C PHE A 64 -32.15 -5.53 -17.90
N PRO A 65 -31.77 -5.89 -16.65
CA PRO A 65 -30.44 -5.60 -16.09
C PRO A 65 -29.30 -6.19 -16.94
N HIS A 66 -29.53 -7.39 -17.50
CA HIS A 66 -28.56 -8.12 -18.33
C HIS A 66 -28.26 -7.47 -19.68
N LYS A 67 -29.05 -6.49 -20.14
CA LYS A 67 -28.82 -5.79 -21.41
C LYS A 67 -27.86 -4.60 -21.30
N VAL A 68 -27.48 -4.23 -20.08
CA VAL A 68 -26.54 -3.12 -19.86
C VAL A 68 -25.13 -3.61 -20.24
N PRO A 69 -24.47 -3.01 -21.25
CA PRO A 69 -23.11 -3.39 -21.63
C PRO A 69 -22.15 -3.02 -20.51
N VAL A 70 -21.33 -3.98 -20.05
CA VAL A 70 -20.43 -3.78 -18.92
C VAL A 70 -19.03 -4.32 -19.21
N HIS A 71 -18.06 -3.54 -18.72
CA HIS A 71 -16.62 -3.69 -18.90
C HIS A 71 -15.95 -3.82 -17.52
N PRO A 72 -16.05 -5.00 -16.85
CA PRO A 72 -15.66 -5.17 -15.45
C PRO A 72 -14.16 -5.02 -15.22
N SER A 73 -13.35 -5.49 -16.16
CA SER A 73 -11.90 -5.39 -16.10
C SER A 73 -11.45 -3.92 -16.19
N GLU A 74 -12.08 -3.16 -17.08
CA GLU A 74 -11.79 -1.75 -17.30
C GLU A 74 -12.19 -0.91 -16.09
N PHE A 75 -13.34 -1.17 -15.49
CA PHE A 75 -13.74 -0.49 -14.25
C PHE A 75 -12.85 -0.82 -13.07
N MET A 76 -12.44 -2.08 -12.90
CA MET A 76 -11.50 -2.44 -11.85
C MET A 76 -10.20 -1.66 -11.98
N ARG A 77 -9.66 -1.59 -13.20
CA ARG A 77 -8.47 -0.78 -13.50
C ARG A 77 -8.69 0.71 -13.22
N VAL A 78 -9.79 1.27 -13.74
CA VAL A 78 -10.13 2.68 -13.55
C VAL A 78 -10.35 3.01 -12.08
N SER A 79 -11.00 2.14 -11.31
CA SER A 79 -11.24 2.34 -9.88
C SER A 79 -9.95 2.35 -9.06
N GLN A 80 -8.97 1.50 -9.42
CA GLN A 80 -7.63 1.52 -8.82
C GLN A 80 -6.89 2.83 -9.14
N GLN A 81 -6.91 3.25 -10.41
CA GLN A 81 -6.31 4.53 -10.82
C GLN A 81 -6.99 5.71 -10.12
N TRP A 82 -8.33 5.70 -10.05
CA TRP A 82 -9.12 6.74 -9.39
C TRP A 82 -8.78 6.82 -7.91
N ARG A 83 -8.68 5.68 -7.20
CA ARG A 83 -8.25 5.64 -5.81
C ARG A 83 -6.89 6.30 -5.62
N HIS A 84 -5.93 5.97 -6.48
CA HIS A 84 -4.59 6.55 -6.43
C HIS A 84 -4.61 8.06 -6.71
N LEU A 85 -5.36 8.52 -7.72
CA LEU A 85 -5.54 9.94 -8.02
C LEU A 85 -6.18 10.72 -6.87
N LYS A 86 -7.23 10.18 -6.24
CA LYS A 86 -7.85 10.79 -5.06
C LYS A 86 -6.86 10.90 -3.91
N TYR A 87 -6.03 9.87 -3.72
CA TYR A 87 -5.01 9.87 -2.68
C TYR A 87 -3.93 10.95 -2.91
N MET A 88 -3.43 11.07 -4.15
CA MET A 88 -2.50 12.14 -4.55
C MET A 88 -3.13 13.54 -4.39
N HIS A 89 -4.40 13.69 -4.76
CA HIS A 89 -5.12 14.95 -4.63
C HIS A 89 -5.27 15.37 -3.16
N TRP A 90 -5.68 14.46 -2.28
CA TRP A 90 -5.81 14.73 -0.84
C TRP A 90 -4.50 15.11 -0.17
N HIS A 91 -3.36 14.63 -0.68
CA HIS A 91 -2.03 14.97 -0.16
C HIS A 91 -1.42 16.20 -0.85
N GLY A 92 -2.16 16.88 -1.73
CA GLY A 92 -1.71 18.10 -2.42
C GLY A 92 -0.64 17.87 -3.49
N PHE A 93 -0.31 16.63 -3.82
CA PHE A 93 0.73 16.30 -4.80
C PHE A 93 0.37 16.76 -6.21
N ALA A 94 -0.92 16.85 -6.53
CA ALA A 94 -1.39 17.39 -7.80
C ALA A 94 -0.97 18.86 -8.06
N HIS A 95 -0.56 19.59 -7.02
CA HIS A 95 -0.13 20.99 -7.10
C HIS A 95 1.39 21.17 -7.07
N LEU A 96 2.16 20.09 -6.90
CA LEU A 96 3.62 20.16 -6.85
C LEU A 96 4.21 20.10 -8.27
N PRO A 97 5.14 21.01 -8.63
CA PRO A 97 5.71 21.11 -9.98
C PRO A 97 6.58 19.90 -10.37
N LYS A 98 6.97 19.09 -9.39
CA LYS A 98 7.60 17.78 -9.59
C LYS A 98 6.87 16.80 -8.67
N CYS A 99 6.24 15.77 -9.24
CA CYS A 99 5.84 14.58 -8.50
C CYS A 99 7.10 13.82 -8.06
N HIS A 100 7.92 14.43 -7.20
CA HIS A 100 9.10 13.78 -6.67
C HIS A 100 8.64 12.92 -5.50
N HIS A 101 8.47 11.65 -5.81
CA HIS A 101 8.12 10.61 -4.87
C HIS A 101 9.34 10.34 -3.99
N SER A 102 9.41 10.95 -2.80
CA SER A 102 10.26 10.39 -1.75
C SER A 102 9.53 9.20 -1.11
N LEU A 103 10.29 8.25 -0.59
CA LEU A 103 9.76 7.08 0.12
C LEU A 103 8.70 7.52 1.15
N GLY A 104 7.50 6.97 1.04
CA GLY A 104 6.40 7.19 1.97
C GLY A 104 5.77 8.59 1.93
N SER A 105 6.11 9.42 0.94
CA SER A 105 5.66 10.82 0.86
C SER A 105 4.15 11.03 0.71
N LEU A 106 3.43 10.05 0.14
CA LEU A 106 1.97 10.02 0.06
C LEU A 106 1.32 9.45 1.32
N ALA A 107 2.07 8.91 2.29
CA ALA A 107 1.50 8.36 3.51
C ALA A 107 1.66 9.30 4.70
N LEU A 108 0.58 9.48 5.45
CA LEU A 108 0.62 10.19 6.72
C LEU A 108 1.19 9.28 7.81
N PHE A 109 2.28 9.73 8.44
CA PHE A 109 2.70 9.15 9.71
C PHE A 109 1.72 9.51 10.83
N CYS A 110 1.77 8.79 11.94
CA CYS A 110 0.93 9.03 13.11
C CYS A 110 1.03 10.49 13.62
N PRO A 111 -0.07 11.28 13.57
CA PRO A 111 -0.04 12.69 13.98
C PRO A 111 0.08 12.87 15.49
N ALA A 112 -0.31 11.86 16.28
CA ALA A 112 -0.24 11.87 17.74
C ALA A 112 1.12 11.38 18.27
N CYS A 113 1.96 10.76 17.42
CA CYS A 113 3.30 10.37 17.84
C CYS A 113 4.24 11.59 17.88
N PRO A 114 5.19 11.65 18.83
CA PRO A 114 6.15 12.74 18.93
C PRO A 114 7.09 12.84 17.70
N GLN A 115 6.94 13.85 16.85
CA GLN A 115 7.72 14.12 15.65
C GLN A 115 8.66 15.32 15.83
N PRO A 116 9.98 15.09 16.04
CA PRO A 116 10.98 16.16 16.06
C PRO A 116 10.92 17.00 14.77
N GLY A 117 10.87 18.32 14.93
CA GLY A 117 10.77 19.27 13.80
C GLY A 117 9.35 19.48 13.27
N ILE A 118 8.34 18.76 13.77
CA ILE A 118 6.94 18.93 13.36
C ILE A 118 6.05 19.31 14.55
N ASN A 119 5.89 18.41 15.53
CA ASN A 119 4.97 18.60 16.66
C ASN A 119 5.66 18.44 18.04
N VAL A 120 7.00 18.33 18.06
CA VAL A 120 7.82 18.29 19.27
C VAL A 120 8.72 19.51 19.32
N SER A 121 8.88 20.10 20.51
CA SER A 121 9.72 21.28 20.72
C SER A 121 11.19 21.03 20.34
N LEU A 122 11.91 22.04 19.85
CA LEU A 122 13.32 21.90 19.43
C LEU A 122 14.25 21.41 20.57
N ASN A 123 13.93 21.80 21.81
CA ASN A 123 14.72 21.49 23.00
C ASN A 123 14.27 20.20 23.71
N TRP A 124 13.49 19.34 23.04
CA TRP A 124 12.96 18.11 23.63
C TRP A 124 14.02 17.16 24.17
N LYS A 125 15.25 17.22 23.65
CA LYS A 125 16.38 16.40 24.14
C LYS A 125 16.85 16.82 25.53
N GLN A 126 16.68 18.10 25.90
CA GLN A 126 17.00 18.62 27.22
C GLN A 126 15.81 18.54 28.19
N ASP A 127 14.63 18.14 27.72
CA ASP A 127 13.44 17.97 28.54
C ASP A 127 13.66 16.88 29.61
N PRO A 128 13.49 17.17 30.90
CA PRO A 128 13.51 16.14 31.96
C PRO A 128 12.52 15.00 31.71
N LEU A 129 11.45 15.29 30.96
CA LEU A 129 10.38 14.37 30.57
C LEU A 129 10.60 13.74 29.19
N ARG A 130 11.82 13.73 28.66
CA ARG A 130 12.15 13.17 27.32
C ARG A 130 11.64 11.76 27.04
N GLN A 131 11.40 10.96 28.08
CA GLN A 131 10.82 9.62 27.96
C GLN A 131 9.43 9.61 27.31
N TYR A 132 8.66 10.70 27.45
CA TYR A 132 7.34 10.83 26.81
C TYR A 132 7.43 11.22 25.33
N HIS A 133 8.61 11.66 24.87
CA HIS A 133 8.89 11.91 23.45
C HIS A 133 9.37 10.64 22.72
N LEU A 134 9.45 9.50 23.42
CA LEU A 134 9.83 8.23 22.83
C LEU A 134 8.71 7.69 21.93
N ARG A 135 9.11 7.12 20.80
CA ARG A 135 8.21 6.35 19.94
C ARG A 135 8.47 4.87 20.15
N ILE A 136 7.39 4.13 20.35
CA ILE A 136 7.41 2.67 20.39
C ILE A 136 6.74 2.17 19.13
N PHE A 137 7.39 1.22 18.47
CA PHE A 137 6.88 0.57 17.27
C PHE A 137 6.58 -0.90 17.56
N VAL A 138 5.55 -1.40 16.91
CA VAL A 138 5.15 -2.80 16.91
C VAL A 138 5.17 -3.31 15.48
N MET A 139 5.58 -4.56 15.36
CA MET A 139 5.64 -5.30 14.12
C MET A 139 4.52 -6.33 14.12
N ASN A 140 3.77 -6.40 13.03
CA ASN A 140 2.77 -7.45 12.87
C ASN A 140 2.81 -8.02 11.45
N LYS A 141 2.32 -9.26 11.32
CA LYS A 141 2.26 -9.98 10.05
C LYS A 141 0.86 -10.52 9.82
N ASN A 142 0.45 -10.55 8.56
CA ASN A 142 -0.79 -11.13 8.11
C ASN A 142 -0.52 -12.11 6.96
N PHE A 143 -0.62 -13.40 7.24
CA PHE A 143 -0.43 -14.47 6.26
C PHE A 143 -1.70 -14.84 5.48
N ASN A 144 -2.83 -14.23 5.81
CA ASN A 144 -4.06 -14.41 5.04
C ASN A 144 -4.09 -13.49 3.81
N THR A 145 -3.16 -12.54 3.70
CA THR A 145 -3.04 -11.64 2.55
C THR A 145 -2.05 -12.22 1.55
N GLU A 146 -2.50 -13.23 0.83
CA GLU A 146 -1.74 -13.88 -0.22
C GLU A 146 -1.89 -13.13 -1.55
N CYS A 147 -0.79 -12.97 -2.27
CA CYS A 147 -0.75 -12.40 -3.61
C CYS A 147 -0.43 -13.52 -4.61
N ILE A 148 -1.31 -13.75 -5.57
CA ILE A 148 -1.11 -14.76 -6.62
C ILE A 148 -0.20 -14.17 -7.70
N LYS A 149 0.70 -15.00 -8.25
CA LYS A 149 1.52 -14.60 -9.38
C LYS A 149 0.67 -14.17 -10.57
N SER A 150 1.00 -13.02 -11.13
CA SER A 150 0.42 -12.57 -12.37
C SER A 150 0.73 -13.53 -13.51
N LYS A 151 -0.23 -13.68 -14.42
CA LYS A 151 0.02 -14.42 -15.68
C LYS A 151 1.00 -13.66 -16.58
N ASN A 152 0.95 -12.33 -16.54
CA ASN A 152 1.78 -11.44 -17.37
C ASN A 152 2.45 -10.38 -16.50
N PRO A 153 3.58 -10.69 -15.83
CA PRO A 153 4.25 -9.73 -14.95
C PRO A 153 4.71 -8.44 -15.66
N HIS A 154 5.01 -8.51 -16.96
CA HIS A 154 5.43 -7.34 -17.75
C HIS A 154 4.33 -6.30 -17.98
N ASP A 155 3.06 -6.70 -17.83
CA ASP A 155 1.91 -5.80 -17.98
C ASP A 155 1.56 -5.10 -16.65
N GLU A 156 2.20 -5.49 -15.54
CA GLU A 156 1.92 -4.95 -14.22
C GLU A 156 2.71 -3.67 -13.97
N VAL A 157 1.97 -2.60 -13.68
CA VAL A 157 2.54 -1.28 -13.38
C VAL A 157 2.14 -0.92 -11.95
N PRO A 158 3.08 -0.83 -11.01
CA PRO A 158 2.76 -0.39 -9.67
C PRO A 158 2.38 1.09 -9.69
N LEU A 159 1.19 1.40 -9.18
CA LEU A 159 0.70 2.79 -9.13
C LEU A 159 1.36 3.61 -8.02
N ALA A 160 1.76 2.94 -6.94
CA ALA A 160 2.24 3.58 -5.73
C ALA A 160 3.44 2.81 -5.16
N ASP A 161 4.38 2.41 -6.04
CA ASP A 161 5.65 1.85 -5.57
C ASP A 161 6.31 2.88 -4.66
N ASP A 162 6.73 2.44 -3.48
CA ASP A 162 7.43 3.22 -2.44
C ASP A 162 6.75 4.47 -1.86
N THR A 163 5.69 4.98 -2.49
CA THR A 163 5.15 6.30 -2.18
C THR A 163 4.24 6.33 -0.95
N VAL A 164 3.63 5.21 -0.60
CA VAL A 164 2.59 5.14 0.46
C VAL A 164 3.13 4.32 1.65
N PHE A 165 2.51 3.20 1.99
CA PHE A 165 2.94 2.35 3.11
C PHE A 165 3.84 1.20 2.64
N LEU A 166 3.69 0.76 1.39
CA LEU A 166 4.50 -0.31 0.81
C LEU A 166 5.93 0.14 0.59
N THR A 167 6.85 -0.79 0.80
CA THR A 167 8.26 -0.59 0.53
C THR A 167 8.53 -0.67 -0.96
N ALA A 168 9.51 0.08 -1.44
CA ALA A 168 10.00 0.00 -2.82
C ALA A 168 10.34 -1.45 -3.21
N ASN A 169 9.78 -1.94 -4.32
CA ASN A 169 9.94 -3.34 -4.72
C ASN A 169 11.40 -3.67 -5.05
N GLN A 170 12.05 -2.88 -5.90
CA GLN A 170 13.40 -3.19 -6.38
C GLN A 170 14.46 -3.24 -5.25
N PRO A 171 14.60 -2.21 -4.38
CA PRO A 171 15.52 -2.27 -3.24
C PRO A 171 15.24 -3.43 -2.28
N TYR A 172 13.97 -3.78 -2.11
CA TYR A 172 13.58 -4.90 -1.26
C TYR A 172 14.01 -6.25 -1.85
N MET A 173 13.81 -6.45 -3.16
CA MET A 173 14.24 -7.66 -3.86
C MET A 173 15.77 -7.82 -3.87
N GLU A 174 16.51 -6.71 -3.95
CA GLU A 174 17.97 -6.71 -3.82
C GLU A 174 18.41 -7.11 -2.41
N HIS A 175 17.74 -6.60 -1.37
CA HIS A 175 17.97 -7.00 0.02
C HIS A 175 17.73 -8.51 0.21
N LEU A 176 16.63 -9.06 -0.33
CA LEU A 176 16.31 -10.48 -0.24
C LEU A 176 17.35 -11.41 -0.88
N LYS A 177 18.14 -10.93 -1.84
CA LYS A 177 19.23 -11.73 -2.47
C LYS A 177 20.46 -11.85 -1.58
N ILE A 178 20.74 -10.82 -0.78
CA ILE A 178 21.91 -10.75 0.12
C ILE A 178 21.59 -11.39 1.48
N ALA A 179 20.32 -11.30 1.85
CA ALA A 179 19.73 -11.86 3.05
C ALA A 179 20.02 -13.37 3.24
N LYS A 180 20.61 -13.75 4.39
CA LYS A 180 20.80 -15.16 4.76
C LYS A 180 19.66 -15.64 5.66
N GLU A 181 18.80 -16.51 5.14
CA GLU A 181 17.76 -17.17 5.93
C GLU A 181 18.29 -18.43 6.64
N ASN A 182 18.07 -18.51 7.96
CA ASN A 182 18.29 -19.73 8.72
C ASN A 182 17.00 -20.57 8.69
N LYS A 183 17.04 -21.68 7.95
CA LYS A 183 15.92 -22.62 7.93
C LYS A 183 15.86 -23.35 9.27
N VAL A 184 14.80 -23.13 10.05
CA VAL A 184 14.51 -23.95 11.23
C VAL A 184 14.01 -25.30 10.72
N VAL A 185 14.82 -26.34 10.89
CA VAL A 185 14.44 -27.71 10.60
C VAL A 185 13.84 -28.28 11.88
N SER A 186 12.57 -28.69 11.84
CA SER A 186 12.00 -29.44 12.95
C SER A 186 12.57 -30.86 12.95
N THR A 187 13.01 -31.33 14.10
CA THR A 187 13.40 -32.74 14.32
C THR A 187 12.19 -33.65 14.56
N CYS A 188 10.98 -33.08 14.62
CA CYS A 188 9.72 -33.79 14.81
C CYS A 188 8.92 -33.81 13.51
N ASP A 189 8.46 -35.00 13.11
CA ASP A 189 7.71 -35.23 11.86
C ASP A 189 6.35 -34.51 11.82
N ASP A 190 5.71 -34.32 12.99
CA ASP A 190 4.35 -33.76 13.09
C ASP A 190 4.31 -32.28 13.46
N HIS A 191 5.44 -31.57 13.35
CA HIS A 191 5.53 -30.15 13.66
C HIS A 191 4.95 -29.27 12.53
N ARG A 192 3.64 -29.39 12.31
CA ARG A 192 2.90 -28.79 11.17
C ARG A 192 3.16 -27.31 10.97
N ALA A 193 3.29 -26.53 12.04
CA ALA A 193 3.55 -25.09 11.95
C ALA A 193 4.87 -24.77 11.23
N VAL A 194 5.95 -25.51 11.55
CA VAL A 194 7.28 -25.32 10.94
C VAL A 194 7.30 -25.91 9.53
N ASN A 195 6.68 -27.07 9.34
CA ASN A 195 6.62 -27.72 8.03
C ASN A 195 5.80 -26.91 7.00
N LEU A 196 4.69 -26.29 7.43
CA LEU A 196 3.86 -25.44 6.57
C LEU A 196 4.54 -24.09 6.28
N ALA A 197 5.19 -23.47 7.26
CA ALA A 197 5.96 -22.23 7.05
C ALA A 197 7.18 -22.43 6.13
N ASN A 198 7.75 -23.64 6.14
CA ASN A 198 8.84 -24.03 5.24
C ASN A 198 8.38 -24.45 3.85
N LYS A 199 7.07 -24.63 3.62
CA LYS A 199 6.53 -25.07 2.32
C LYS A 199 6.56 -23.92 1.32
N ASP A 200 7.29 -24.12 0.23
CA ASP A 200 7.31 -23.16 -0.87
C ASP A 200 6.00 -23.22 -1.66
N GLN A 201 5.34 -22.06 -1.78
CA GLN A 201 4.09 -21.93 -2.54
C GLN A 201 4.35 -21.30 -3.91
N GLN A 202 4.68 -22.13 -4.90
CA GLN A 202 5.15 -21.65 -6.22
C GLN A 202 4.14 -20.78 -6.99
N HIS A 203 2.85 -20.91 -6.69
CA HIS A 203 1.76 -20.16 -7.33
C HIS A 203 1.55 -18.75 -6.75
N LEU A 204 2.12 -18.46 -5.57
CA LEU A 204 2.03 -17.17 -4.91
C LEU A 204 3.28 -16.33 -5.19
N ASP A 205 3.06 -15.03 -5.38
CA ASP A 205 4.10 -14.00 -5.45
C ASP A 205 4.45 -13.48 -4.05
N ALA A 206 3.46 -13.42 -3.17
CA ALA A 206 3.63 -13.15 -1.75
C ALA A 206 2.71 -14.06 -0.92
N THR A 207 3.24 -14.62 0.16
CA THR A 207 2.50 -15.48 1.12
C THR A 207 1.87 -14.70 2.27
N GLY A 208 2.03 -13.38 2.29
CA GLY A 208 1.57 -12.55 3.40
C GLY A 208 2.19 -11.16 3.35
N ILE A 209 1.77 -10.32 4.29
CA ILE A 209 2.24 -8.95 4.43
C ILE A 209 2.73 -8.72 5.86
N GLY A 210 3.85 -8.00 6.00
CA GLY A 210 4.39 -7.50 7.25
C GLY A 210 4.29 -5.99 7.31
N ALA A 211 3.98 -5.45 8.48
CA ALA A 211 3.91 -4.01 8.67
C ALA A 211 4.47 -3.60 10.03
N THR A 212 5.15 -2.45 10.03
CA THR A 212 5.54 -1.75 11.26
C THR A 212 4.57 -0.61 11.53
N ALA A 213 4.04 -0.54 12.74
CA ALA A 213 3.09 0.49 13.18
C ALA A 213 3.54 1.10 14.51
N CYS A 214 3.12 2.33 14.80
CA CYS A 214 3.28 2.87 16.14
C CYS A 214 2.42 2.09 17.14
N THR A 215 2.99 1.75 18.30
CA THR A 215 2.35 0.85 19.28
C THR A 215 1.09 1.47 19.88
N TRP A 216 1.13 2.76 20.18
CA TRP A 216 0.06 3.42 20.95
C TRP A 216 -1.16 3.76 20.09
N HIS A 217 -0.94 4.20 18.86
CA HIS A 217 -2.02 4.65 17.98
C HIS A 217 -2.31 3.70 16.83
N ARG A 218 -1.52 2.63 16.65
CA ARG A 218 -1.70 1.59 15.63
C ARG A 218 -1.75 2.12 14.19
N VAL A 219 -1.05 3.23 13.94
CA VAL A 219 -0.89 3.81 12.60
C VAL A 219 0.35 3.20 11.96
N PHE A 220 0.23 2.71 10.73
CA PHE A 220 1.34 2.15 9.96
C PHE A 220 2.41 3.20 9.65
N CYS A 221 3.67 2.78 9.62
CA CYS A 221 4.77 3.64 9.22
C CYS A 221 4.82 3.68 7.68
N PRO A 222 4.94 4.88 7.07
CA PRO A 222 5.18 5.02 5.64
C PRO A 222 6.37 4.19 5.15
N GLY A 223 6.26 3.58 3.98
CA GLY A 223 7.31 2.75 3.38
C GLY A 223 7.74 1.51 4.16
N ALA A 224 7.05 1.13 5.25
CA ALA A 224 7.43 0.04 6.14
C ALA A 224 6.51 -1.19 6.04
N LEU A 225 5.77 -1.34 4.95
CA LEU A 225 4.95 -2.50 4.66
C LEU A 225 5.67 -3.36 3.62
N VAL A 226 5.84 -4.65 3.91
CA VAL A 226 6.70 -5.57 3.16
C VAL A 226 5.94 -6.83 2.81
N ASP A 227 6.22 -7.39 1.64
CA ASP A 227 5.65 -8.66 1.21
C ASP A 227 6.51 -9.83 1.68
N PHE A 228 5.89 -10.84 2.26
CA PHE A 228 6.56 -12.09 2.60
C PHE A 228 6.61 -13.01 1.40
N GLN A 229 7.80 -13.49 1.06
CA GLN A 229 7.97 -14.49 0.00
C GLN A 229 7.66 -15.91 0.47
N LYS A 230 7.77 -16.15 1.79
CA LYS A 230 7.57 -17.43 2.44
C LYS A 230 6.95 -17.20 3.83
N GLY A 231 6.31 -18.23 4.40
CA GLY A 231 5.65 -18.15 5.70
C GLY A 231 6.59 -17.80 6.86
N GLU A 232 6.13 -17.94 8.12
CA GLU A 232 6.93 -17.49 9.25
C GLU A 232 8.32 -18.18 9.36
N ARG A 233 9.40 -17.45 9.06
CA ARG A 233 10.79 -17.88 9.25
C ARG A 233 11.55 -16.93 10.16
N GLY A 234 11.68 -17.28 11.42
CA GLY A 234 12.36 -16.48 12.44
C GLY A 234 13.86 -16.23 12.16
N VAL A 235 14.31 -15.02 12.41
CA VAL A 235 15.69 -14.61 12.62
C VAL A 235 15.75 -13.96 14.02
N VAL A 236 16.70 -14.38 14.84
CA VAL A 236 16.95 -13.70 16.12
C VAL A 236 18.00 -12.62 15.86
N HIS A 237 17.57 -11.37 15.67
CA HIS A 237 18.49 -10.24 15.64
C HIS A 237 18.43 -9.47 16.96
N LYS A 238 19.57 -9.42 17.66
CA LYS A 238 19.81 -8.42 18.71
C LYS A 238 20.46 -7.20 18.02
N SER A 239 19.79 -6.06 18.01
CA SER A 239 20.41 -4.78 17.64
C SER A 239 20.24 -3.79 18.79
N GLU A 240 21.30 -3.07 19.14
CA GLU A 240 21.44 -2.30 20.39
C GLU A 240 20.83 -0.89 20.38
N ILE A 241 20.06 -0.50 19.36
CA ILE A 241 19.74 0.94 19.14
C ILE A 241 18.26 1.31 19.29
N VAL A 242 17.34 0.39 19.49
CA VAL A 242 15.92 0.76 19.66
C VAL A 242 15.29 -0.13 20.74
N GLN A 243 14.55 0.46 21.69
CA GLN A 243 13.66 -0.28 22.59
C GLN A 243 12.50 -0.89 21.76
N VAL A 244 12.84 -1.90 20.96
CA VAL A 244 11.90 -2.77 20.26
C VAL A 244 11.70 -3.98 21.16
N LEU A 245 10.44 -4.28 21.49
CA LEU A 245 10.07 -5.58 22.04
C LEU A 245 10.14 -6.62 20.92
N THR A 246 11.35 -7.02 20.50
CA THR A 246 11.56 -8.05 19.48
C THR A 246 11.71 -9.42 20.13
N LEU A 247 10.60 -10.16 20.23
CA LEU A 247 10.62 -11.62 20.33
C LEU A 247 10.39 -12.16 18.91
N HIS A 248 11.45 -12.70 18.29
CA HIS A 248 11.46 -13.31 16.94
C HIS A 248 11.16 -12.34 15.76
N SER A 249 12.18 -11.67 15.21
CA SER A 249 12.03 -10.92 13.95
C SER A 249 12.25 -11.83 12.73
N GLN A 250 11.99 -11.35 11.52
CA GLN A 250 12.28 -12.03 10.25
C GLN A 250 12.91 -10.99 9.34
N MET A 251 13.68 -11.38 8.33
CA MET A 251 14.43 -10.42 7.50
C MET A 251 13.55 -9.34 6.87
N SER A 252 12.38 -9.72 6.37
CA SER A 252 11.37 -8.77 5.87
C SER A 252 10.95 -7.75 6.94
N MET A 253 10.78 -8.19 8.19
CA MET A 253 10.43 -7.29 9.29
C MET A 253 11.61 -6.41 9.74
N ASP A 254 12.84 -6.91 9.65
CA ASP A 254 14.03 -6.09 9.90
C ASP A 254 14.16 -4.99 8.85
N TYR A 255 13.87 -5.31 7.58
CA TYR A 255 13.82 -4.34 6.49
C TYR A 255 12.68 -3.34 6.67
N SER A 256 11.48 -3.80 7.04
CA SER A 256 10.35 -2.94 7.42
C SER A 256 10.72 -1.97 8.55
N LEU A 257 11.44 -2.44 9.59
CA LEU A 257 11.94 -1.58 10.66
C LEU A 257 12.92 -0.55 10.14
N TYR A 258 13.87 -0.97 9.32
CA TYR A 258 14.88 -0.12 8.73
C TYR A 258 14.23 1.03 7.94
N GLN A 259 13.20 0.73 7.16
CA GLN A 259 12.44 1.75 6.42
C GLN A 259 11.57 2.63 7.33
N ALA A 260 11.23 2.17 8.54
CA ALA A 260 10.59 3.01 9.56
C ALA A 260 11.58 3.92 10.30
N LEU A 261 12.91 3.71 10.19
CA LEU A 261 13.92 4.53 10.89
C LEU A 261 13.95 6.01 10.45
N PRO A 262 13.78 6.37 9.17
CA PRO A 262 13.60 7.77 8.77
C PRO A 262 12.39 8.42 9.44
N SER A 263 11.30 7.66 9.63
CA SER A 263 10.16 8.15 10.41
C SER A 263 10.57 8.42 11.87
N LEU A 264 11.43 7.59 12.45
CA LEU A 264 11.96 7.71 13.82
C LEU A 264 12.88 8.93 14.04
N ALA A 265 13.74 9.26 13.08
CA ALA A 265 14.77 10.28 13.25
C ALA A 265 14.24 11.72 13.33
N GLY A 266 12.95 11.93 13.06
CA GLY A 266 12.48 13.23 12.59
C GLY A 266 12.94 13.39 11.15
N ILE A 267 12.11 14.02 10.32
CA ILE A 267 12.44 14.28 8.91
C ILE A 267 13.79 15.00 8.90
N ASN A 268 14.86 14.28 8.56
CA ASN A 268 16.12 14.93 8.24
C ASN A 268 15.84 15.73 6.97
N SER A 269 15.97 17.03 7.15
CA SER A 269 15.70 18.12 6.23
C SER A 269 16.30 17.93 4.83
N VAL A 270 15.52 18.44 3.87
CA VAL A 270 15.84 18.84 2.47
C VAL A 270 15.63 17.78 1.41
#